data_AF-A0A8E4DPV6-F1
#
_entry.id   AF-A0A8E4DPV6-F1
#
_cell.length_a   1.000
_cell.length_b   1.000
_cell.length_c   1.000
_cell.angle_alpha   90.00
_cell.angle_beta   90.00
_cell.angle_gamma   90.00
#
_symmetry.space_group_name_H-M   'P 1'
#
loop_
_entity.id
_entity.type
_entity.pdbx_description
1 polymer ?
#
loop_
_entity_poly.entity_id
_entity_poly.type
_entity_poly.pdbx_seq_one_letter_code
_entity_poly.pdbx_strand_id
1 'polypeptide(L)'
;MRAESERIHAQAAAYLVRRGSENAAERAAREAWLAADPRHHAAYQQLLEVDAHASAVLDDPELQAATARDLELLTPLSGRRRRWPWLVLTAMLIAAIGYAVHHLLRQ
;
A
#
# COMPACT_ATOMS: atom_id res chain seq x y z
N MET A 1 36.06 -5.34 -10.40
CA MET A 1 35.57 -4.16 -9.67
C MET A 1 34.10 -3.86 -9.91
N ARG A 2 33.62 -3.66 -11.14
CA ARG A 2 32.18 -3.33 -11.40
C ARG A 2 31.20 -4.41 -10.89
N ALA A 3 31.43 -5.67 -11.27
CA ALA A 3 30.57 -6.80 -10.86
C ALA A 3 30.58 -7.05 -9.34
N GLU A 4 31.65 -6.67 -8.63
CA GLU A 4 31.75 -6.80 -7.18
C GLU A 4 30.94 -5.70 -6.49
N SER A 5 31.06 -4.46 -6.96
CA SER A 5 30.24 -3.33 -6.51
C SER A 5 28.76 -3.61 -6.75
N GLU A 6 28.38 -4.13 -7.93
CA GLU A 6 27.00 -4.53 -8.22
C GLU A 6 26.46 -5.59 -7.24
N ARG A 7 27.27 -6.59 -6.89
CA ARG A 7 26.90 -7.59 -5.88
C ARG A 7 26.69 -6.96 -4.50
N ILE A 8 27.56 -6.04 -4.09
CA ILE A 8 27.43 -5.32 -2.82
C ILE A 8 26.14 -4.52 -2.80
N HIS A 9 25.82 -3.77 -3.87
CA HIS A 9 24.57 -3.00 -3.96
C HIS A 9 23.33 -3.90 -3.99
N ALA A 10 23.37 -5.01 -4.74
CA ALA A 10 22.27 -5.97 -4.77
C ALA A 10 22.00 -6.60 -3.40
N GLN A 11 23.07 -6.94 -2.66
CA GLN A 11 22.95 -7.49 -1.32
C GLN A 11 22.47 -6.44 -0.30
N ALA A 12 22.94 -5.20 -0.40
CA ALA A 12 22.44 -4.07 0.39
C ALA A 12 20.93 -3.85 0.18
N ALA A 13 20.48 -3.88 -1.08
CA ALA A 13 19.05 -3.74 -1.42
C ALA A 13 18.22 -4.90 -0.87
N ALA A 14 18.72 -6.13 -0.95
CA ALA A 14 18.04 -7.30 -0.38
C ALA A 14 17.85 -7.18 1.15
N TYR A 15 18.87 -6.70 1.86
CA TYR A 15 18.76 -6.42 3.30
C TYR A 15 17.79 -5.28 3.60
N LEU A 16 17.78 -4.21 2.80
CA LEU A 16 16.87 -3.09 2.99
C LEU A 16 15.40 -3.51 2.84
N VAL A 17 15.08 -4.26 1.78
CA VAL A 17 13.71 -4.75 1.52
C VAL A 17 13.19 -5.63 2.66
N ARG A 18 14.07 -6.43 3.29
CA ARG A 18 13.68 -7.33 4.39
C ARG A 18 13.60 -6.66 5.75
N ARG A 19 14.14 -5.45 5.91
CA ARG A 19 14.29 -4.77 7.21
C ARG A 19 12.99 -4.69 8.03
N GLY A 20 11.83 -4.53 7.38
CA GLY A 20 10.53 -4.45 8.05
C GLY A 20 9.98 -5.76 8.60
N SER A 21 10.51 -6.91 8.16
CA SER A 21 10.05 -8.25 8.54
C SER A 21 11.16 -9.16 9.08
N GLU A 22 12.36 -8.62 9.32
CA GLU A 22 13.52 -9.40 9.74
C GLU A 22 13.36 -9.98 11.16
N ASN A 23 13.71 -11.25 11.33
CA ASN A 23 13.85 -11.87 12.64
C ASN A 23 15.22 -11.56 13.27
N ALA A 24 15.44 -12.00 14.52
CA ALA A 24 16.68 -11.71 15.26
C ALA A 24 17.94 -12.28 14.59
N ALA A 25 17.86 -13.47 13.99
CA ALA A 25 19.00 -14.10 13.30
C ALA A 25 19.32 -13.37 11.98
N GLU A 26 18.29 -12.96 11.24
CA GLU A 26 18.45 -12.18 10.01
C GLU A 26 19.04 -10.80 10.28
N ARG A 27 18.62 -10.15 11.37
CA ARG A 27 19.22 -8.90 11.84
C ARG A 27 20.70 -9.06 12.17
N ALA A 28 21.06 -10.10 12.93
CA ALA A 28 22.45 -10.37 13.26
C ALA A 28 23.30 -10.65 12.00
N ALA A 29 22.76 -11.36 11.00
CA ALA A 29 23.42 -11.58 9.72
C ALA A 29 23.65 -10.28 8.95
N ARG A 30 22.66 -9.38 8.92
CA ARG A 30 22.78 -8.04 8.33
C ARG A 30 23.86 -7.23 9.03
N GLU A 31 23.85 -7.18 10.35
CA GLU A 31 24.83 -6.44 11.15
C GLU A 31 26.25 -7.00 10.96
N ALA A 32 26.42 -8.32 10.95
CA ALA A 32 27.71 -8.95 10.66
C ALA A 32 28.21 -8.61 9.26
N TRP A 33 27.32 -8.60 8.26
CA TRP A 33 27.68 -8.21 6.89
C TRP A 33 28.10 -6.74 6.80
N LEU A 34 27.39 -5.85 7.49
CA LEU A 34 27.74 -4.42 7.56
C LEU A 34 29.08 -4.17 8.27
N ALA A 35 29.41 -4.97 9.29
CA ALA A 35 30.66 -4.88 10.02
C ALA A 35 31.87 -5.47 9.26
N ALA A 36 31.63 -6.33 8.27
CA ALA A 36 32.69 -7.05 7.55
C ALA A 36 33.51 -6.17 6.59
N ASP A 37 32.90 -5.16 5.97
CA ASP A 37 33.57 -4.25 5.02
C ASP A 37 32.93 -2.85 5.07
N PRO A 38 33.71 -1.76 5.24
CA PRO A 38 33.22 -0.39 5.15
C PRO A 38 32.41 -0.07 3.87
N ARG A 39 32.71 -0.74 2.75
CA ARG A 39 31.98 -0.58 1.48
C ARG A 39 30.55 -1.09 1.57
N HIS A 40 30.30 -2.15 2.35
CA HIS A 40 28.95 -2.65 2.61
C HIS A 40 28.12 -1.61 3.36
N HIS A 41 28.72 -0.99 4.38
CA HIS A 41 28.08 0.08 5.12
C HIS A 41 27.78 1.29 4.23
N ALA A 42 28.74 1.74 3.41
CA ALA A 42 28.53 2.85 2.49
C ALA A 42 27.40 2.58 1.48
N ALA A 43 27.38 1.39 0.86
CA ALA A 43 26.34 1.00 -0.08
C ALA A 43 24.94 0.92 0.58
N TYR A 44 24.88 0.42 1.82
CA TYR A 44 23.63 0.35 2.57
C TYR A 44 23.12 1.74 2.99
N GLN A 45 24.01 2.64 3.41
CA GLN A 45 23.64 4.02 3.76
C GLN A 45 23.11 4.80 2.56
N GLN A 46 23.74 4.66 1.39
CA GLN A 46 23.23 5.32 0.16
C GLN A 46 21.79 4.92 -0.16
N LEU A 47 21.43 3.65 0.06
CA LEU A 47 20.06 3.20 -0.16
C LEU A 47 19.09 3.76 0.90
N LEU A 48 19.52 3.91 2.15
CA LEU A 48 18.71 4.53 3.20
C LEU A 48 18.43 6.00 2.90
N GLU A 49 19.40 6.74 2.37
CA GLU A 49 19.21 8.14 1.98
C GLU A 49 18.19 8.26 0.84
N VAL A 50 18.28 7.40 -0.17
CA VAL A 50 17.32 7.35 -1.28
C VAL A 50 15.93 6.99 -0.78
N ASP A 51 15.81 5.99 0.09
CA ASP A 51 14.54 5.55 0.68
C ASP A 51 13.89 6.66 1.54
N ALA A 52 14.69 7.35 2.35
CA ALA A 52 14.23 8.47 3.16
C ALA A 52 13.77 9.65 2.29
N HIS A 53 14.51 9.97 1.22
CA HIS A 53 14.12 11.03 0.29
C HIS A 53 12.85 10.66 -0.49
N ALA A 54 12.74 9.42 -0.96
CA ALA A 54 11.55 8.92 -1.63
C ALA A 54 10.33 8.96 -0.69
N SER A 55 10.50 8.55 0.57
CA SER A 55 9.44 8.63 1.59
C SER A 55 9.01 10.06 1.84
N ALA A 56 9.96 11.00 1.96
CA ALA A 56 9.64 12.41 2.15
C ALA A 56 8.86 13.01 0.96
N VAL A 57 9.18 12.62 -0.28
CA VAL A 57 8.44 13.01 -1.47
C VAL A 57 7.03 12.40 -1.48
N LEU A 58 6.88 11.15 -1.04
CA LEU A 58 5.57 10.50 -0.91
C LEU A 58 4.70 11.14 0.18
N ASP A 59 5.32 11.61 1.26
CA ASP A 59 4.65 12.25 2.40
C ASP A 59 4.40 13.75 2.18
N ASP A 60 4.84 14.32 1.05
CA ASP A 60 4.64 15.73 0.74
C ASP A 60 3.14 16.02 0.51
N PRO A 61 2.53 16.89 1.33
CA PRO A 61 1.10 17.16 1.28
C PRO A 61 0.66 17.89 0.00
N GLU A 62 1.54 18.68 -0.62
CA GLU A 62 1.22 19.36 -1.88
C GLU A 62 1.17 18.37 -3.04
N LEU A 63 2.14 17.44 -3.08
CA LEU A 63 2.16 16.34 -4.05
C LEU A 63 0.98 15.38 -3.85
N GLN A 64 0.63 15.06 -2.60
CA GLN A 64 -0.55 14.25 -2.31
C GLN A 64 -1.85 14.94 -2.76
N ALA A 65 -1.99 16.25 -2.53
CA ALA A 65 -3.17 17.01 -2.94
C ALA A 65 -3.29 17.10 -4.48
N ALA A 66 -2.17 17.30 -5.19
CA ALA A 66 -2.14 17.28 -6.65
C ALA A 66 -2.49 15.90 -7.21
N THR A 67 -1.87 14.84 -6.67
CA THR A 67 -2.12 13.45 -7.08
C THR A 67 -3.56 13.03 -6.80
N ALA A 68 -4.12 13.41 -5.64
CA ALA A 68 -5.52 13.14 -5.31
C ALA A 68 -6.48 13.82 -6.30
N ARG A 69 -6.21 15.07 -6.68
CA ARG A 69 -7.01 15.80 -7.66
C ARG A 69 -6.94 15.16 -9.05
N ASP A 70 -5.76 14.73 -9.49
CA ASP A 70 -5.59 14.04 -10.77
C ASP A 70 -6.25 12.66 -10.76
N LEU A 71 -6.16 11.93 -9.64
CA LEU A 71 -6.90 10.68 -9.45
C LEU A 71 -8.41 10.89 -9.48
N GLU A 72 -8.95 11.97 -8.90
CA GLU A 72 -10.38 12.31 -9.02
C GLU A 72 -10.81 12.55 -10.47
N LEU A 73 -9.95 13.16 -11.29
CA LEU A 73 -10.20 13.37 -12.72
C LEU A 73 -10.16 12.06 -13.53
N LEU A 74 -9.30 11.12 -13.12
CA LEU A 74 -9.13 9.82 -13.78
C LEU A 74 -10.10 8.75 -13.26
N THR A 75 -10.68 8.95 -12.07
CA THR A 75 -11.62 8.00 -11.49
C THR A 75 -12.99 8.19 -12.14
N PRO A 76 -13.51 7.22 -12.92
CA PRO A 76 -14.88 7.31 -13.41
C PRO A 76 -15.84 7.41 -12.21
N LEU A 77 -16.90 8.19 -12.35
CA LEU A 77 -18.04 8.38 -11.41
C LEU A 77 -18.79 7.08 -11.00
N SER A 78 -18.16 5.92 -11.13
CA SER A 78 -18.69 4.57 -10.92
C SER A 78 -19.01 4.26 -9.46
N GLY A 79 -18.41 4.96 -8.49
CA GLY A 79 -18.69 4.77 -7.07
C GLY A 79 -20.09 5.25 -6.63
N ARG A 80 -20.63 6.30 -7.26
CA ARG A 80 -21.90 6.93 -6.83
C ARG A 80 -23.15 6.21 -7.38
N ARG A 81 -23.02 5.51 -8.51
CA ARG A 81 -24.16 4.81 -9.17
C ARG A 81 -24.44 3.41 -8.62
N ARG A 82 -23.51 2.76 -7.89
CA ARG A 82 -23.69 1.37 -7.43
C ARG A 82 -24.59 1.20 -6.20
N ARG A 83 -24.91 2.28 -5.47
CA ARG A 83 -25.78 2.21 -4.26
C ARG A 83 -27.28 2.29 -4.55
N TRP A 84 -27.67 2.93 -5.65
CA TRP A 84 -29.06 3.06 -6.06
C TRP A 84 -29.79 1.72 -6.28
N PRO A 85 -29.22 0.72 -6.98
CA PRO A 85 -29.93 -0.53 -7.22
C PRO A 85 -30.20 -1.29 -5.91
N TRP A 86 -29.31 -1.20 -4.92
CA TRP A 86 -29.50 -1.83 -3.62
C TRP A 86 -30.66 -1.22 -2.84
N LEU A 87 -30.78 0.11 -2.84
CA LEU A 87 -31.89 0.80 -2.17
C LEU A 87 -33.25 0.45 -2.79
N VAL A 88 -33.31 0.35 -4.13
CA VAL A 88 -34.52 -0.08 -4.84
C VAL A 88 -34.89 -1.51 -4.47
N LEU A 89 -33.92 -2.42 -4.42
CA LEU A 89 -34.14 -3.81 -4.06
C LEU A 89 -34.67 -3.96 -2.63
N THR A 90 -34.10 -3.22 -1.67
CA THR A 90 -34.58 -3.21 -0.28
C THR A 90 -35.99 -2.65 -0.17
N ALA A 91 -36.30 -1.55 -0.88
CA ALA A 91 -37.64 -0.97 -0.89
C ALA A 91 -38.68 -1.94 -1.48
N MET A 92 -38.33 -2.64 -2.57
CA MET A 92 -39.21 -3.63 -3.20
C MET A 92 -39.46 -4.83 -2.27
N LEU A 93 -38.43 -5.28 -1.54
CA LEU A 93 -38.54 -6.38 -0.59
C LEU A 93 -39.47 -6.02 0.58
N ILE A 94 -39.31 -4.83 1.15
CA ILE A 94 -40.17 -4.33 2.24
C ILE A 94 -41.63 -4.23 1.76
N ALA A 95 -41.86 -3.70 0.56
CA ALA A 95 -43.20 -3.60 -0.01
C ALA A 95 -43.84 -4.97 -0.23
N ALA A 96 -43.08 -5.95 -0.74
CA ALA A 96 -43.57 -7.31 -0.96
C ALA A 96 -43.94 -8.02 0.35
N ILE A 97 -43.10 -7.88 1.40
CA ILE A 97 -43.38 -8.44 2.72
C ILE A 97 -44.61 -7.78 3.35
N GLY A 98 -44.70 -6.45 3.29
CA GLY A 98 -45.85 -5.71 3.80
C GLY A 98 -47.16 -6.09 3.11
N TYR A 99 -47.13 -6.27 1.78
CA TYR A 99 -48.27 -6.75 1.02
C TYR A 99 -48.69 -8.17 1.41
N ALA A 100 -47.73 -9.09 1.54
CA ALA A 100 -47.99 -10.47 1.94
C ALA A 100 -48.61 -10.55 3.35
N VAL A 101 -48.08 -9.80 4.31
CA VAL A 101 -48.60 -9.75 5.69
C VAL A 101 -49.99 -9.12 5.74
N HIS A 102 -50.21 -8.02 5.02
CA HIS A 102 -51.53 -7.37 4.95
C HIS A 102 -52.58 -8.27 4.30
N HIS A 103 -52.21 -9.04 3.27
CA HIS A 103 -53.12 -10.00 2.64
C HIS A 103 -53.43 -11.20 3.54
N LEU A 104 -52.44 -11.68 4.32
CA LEU A 104 -52.61 -12.80 5.25
C LEU A 104 -53.51 -12.42 6.44
N LEU A 105 -53.48 -11.16 6.89
CA LEU A 105 -54.31 -10.64 7.99
C LEU A 105 -55.73 -10.24 7.55
N ARG A 106 -55.99 -10.19 6.23
CA ARG A 106 -57.31 -9.87 5.66
C ARG A 106 -58.13 -11.10 5.28
N GLN A 107 -57.54 -12.30 5.39
CA GLN A 107 -58.22 -13.59 5.34
C GLN A 107 -58.58 -14.02 6.77
#